data_AF-A0A8H3H180-F1
#
_entry.id   AF-A0A8H3H180-F1
#
_cell.length_a   1.000
_cell.length_b   1.000
_cell.length_c   1.000
_cell.angle_alpha   90.00
_cell.angle_beta   90.00
_cell.angle_gamma   90.00
#
_symmetry.space_group_name_H-M   'P 1'
#
loop_
_entity.id
_entity.type
_entity.pdbx_description
1 polymer ?
#
loop_
_entity_poly.entity_id
_entity_poly.type
_entity_poly.pdbx_seq_one_letter_code
_entity_poly.pdbx_strand_id
1 'polypeptide(L)'
;MDTIMSASRSDKFYFPRGGLVLQVENTLFRLHQDILARHSGFFEDMLSTPTSDDTEGTEKNPLVLPSDLCSARSFTILCKLLYPPKMGAHLSISVKQLKDWEHVLQATVALQMTDTRTLILKRLDEDTPNIKYDAVRLLRLYLDYEEAPPSLRYTCLCILACRRRQITPDEVRILGGEGTCLVNYIREAVRENLSLHLIRLLHQNKEAIPARHAECIPIAYSRMVRSSIDKGLPQTKIDDTHDIFQDALGCMSCSLCSSPWKLTVESLKILSNGLVDRNTSGAPPTADTSQA
;
A
#
# COMPACT_ATOMS: atom_id res chain seq x y z
N MET A 1 -38.96 -18.63 8.51
CA MET A 1 -39.45 -17.75 9.59
C MET A 1 -38.48 -16.60 9.65
N ASP A 2 -38.71 -15.59 8.82
CA ASP A 2 -37.79 -14.48 8.66
C ASP A 2 -37.96 -13.56 9.85
N THR A 3 -36.90 -13.50 10.66
CA THR A 3 -36.82 -12.54 11.77
C THR A 3 -36.72 -11.16 11.12
N ILE A 4 -37.80 -10.37 11.18
CA ILE A 4 -37.78 -8.96 10.82
C ILE A 4 -36.86 -8.27 11.83
N MET A 5 -35.56 -8.24 11.55
CA MET A 5 -34.64 -7.35 12.24
C MET A 5 -35.03 -5.94 11.82
N SER A 6 -35.63 -5.20 12.75
CA SER A 6 -35.94 -3.78 12.53
C SER A 6 -34.63 -3.04 12.27
N ALA A 7 -34.42 -2.57 11.03
CA ALA A 7 -33.24 -1.80 10.69
C ALA A 7 -33.20 -0.50 11.50
N SER A 8 -32.05 -0.17 12.07
CA SER A 8 -31.84 1.04 12.86
C SER A 8 -31.40 2.20 11.99
N ARG A 9 -31.88 3.42 12.28
CA ARG A 9 -31.43 4.63 11.57
C ARG A 9 -29.98 4.95 11.93
N SER A 10 -29.18 5.37 10.94
CA SER A 10 -27.84 5.89 11.19
C SER A 10 -27.90 7.20 11.97
N ASP A 11 -27.20 7.28 13.11
CA ASP A 11 -27.19 8.48 13.95
C ASP A 11 -26.68 9.74 13.23
N LYS A 12 -25.76 9.56 12.27
CA LYS A 12 -25.06 10.66 11.59
C LYS A 12 -25.53 10.89 10.16
N PHE A 13 -26.05 9.85 9.52
CA PHE A 13 -26.33 9.84 8.08
C PHE A 13 -27.80 9.54 7.79
N TYR A 14 -28.68 10.16 8.58
CA TYR A 14 -30.12 10.15 8.40
C TYR A 14 -30.64 11.59 8.35
N PHE A 15 -30.57 12.21 7.17
CA PHE A 15 -30.90 13.62 7.00
C PHE A 15 -32.41 13.81 6.84
N PRO A 16 -33.06 14.71 7.61
CA PRO A 16 -34.50 14.97 7.49
C PRO A 16 -34.94 15.43 6.10
N ARG A 17 -34.03 16.08 5.35
CA ARG A 17 -34.23 16.57 3.98
C ARG A 17 -33.67 15.63 2.90
N GLY A 18 -33.17 14.47 3.28
CA GLY A 18 -32.72 13.46 2.31
C GLY A 18 -33.90 12.91 1.52
N GLY A 19 -33.70 12.75 0.22
CA GLY A 19 -34.70 12.24 -0.74
C GLY A 19 -34.60 10.74 -1.01
N LEU A 20 -33.56 10.07 -0.51
CA LEU A 20 -33.36 8.64 -0.70
C LEU A 20 -33.07 7.96 0.65
N VAL A 21 -33.80 6.88 0.93
CA VAL A 21 -33.57 5.99 2.07
C VAL A 21 -32.94 4.70 1.56
N LEU A 22 -31.68 4.49 1.93
CA LEU A 22 -30.93 3.26 1.66
C LEU A 22 -30.93 2.37 2.90
N GLN A 23 -31.06 1.07 2.72
CA GLN A 23 -30.78 0.07 3.74
C GLN A 23 -29.47 -0.65 3.40
N VAL A 24 -28.48 -0.57 4.29
CA VAL A 24 -27.25 -1.36 4.19
C VAL A 24 -27.17 -2.24 5.42
N GLU A 25 -27.21 -3.56 5.22
CA GLU A 25 -27.38 -4.53 6.31
C GLU A 25 -28.58 -4.15 7.20
N ASN A 26 -28.35 -3.94 8.50
CA ASN A 26 -29.39 -3.55 9.47
C ASN A 26 -29.43 -2.04 9.72
N THR A 27 -28.87 -1.21 8.84
CA THR A 27 -28.78 0.25 9.03
C THR A 27 -29.48 1.01 7.91
N LEU A 28 -30.37 1.94 8.28
CA LEU A 28 -31.01 2.87 7.35
C LEU A 28 -30.23 4.18 7.25
N PHE A 29 -29.94 4.61 6.03
CA PHE A 29 -29.31 5.87 5.69
C PHE A 29 -30.31 6.72 4.91
N ARG A 30 -30.47 7.99 5.29
CA ARG A 30 -31.33 8.92 4.54
C ARG A 30 -30.47 10.03 3.97
N LEU A 31 -30.24 10.00 2.66
CA LEU A 31 -29.21 10.76 1.96
C LEU A 31 -29.80 11.61 0.81
N HIS A 32 -28.95 12.43 0.19
CA HIS A 32 -29.33 13.29 -0.93
C HIS A 32 -28.93 12.61 -2.23
N GLN A 33 -29.91 12.40 -3.13
CA GLN A 33 -29.74 11.72 -4.41
C GLN A 33 -28.64 12.38 -5.25
N ASP A 34 -28.68 13.71 -5.40
CA ASP A 34 -27.71 14.46 -6.21
C ASP A 34 -26.25 14.27 -5.76
N ILE A 35 -26.01 14.09 -4.46
CA ILE A 35 -24.66 13.89 -3.92
C ILE A 35 -24.19 12.46 -4.22
N LEU A 36 -25.08 11.48 -4.09
CA LEU A 36 -24.75 10.08 -4.42
C LEU A 36 -24.50 9.92 -5.92
N ALA A 37 -25.42 10.37 -6.77
CA ALA A 37 -25.29 10.30 -8.22
C ALA A 37 -24.02 11.00 -8.71
N ARG A 38 -23.69 12.18 -8.16
CA ARG A 38 -22.46 12.90 -8.53
C ARG A 38 -21.16 12.11 -8.27
N HIS A 39 -21.13 11.27 -7.24
CA HIS A 39 -19.90 10.63 -6.77
C HIS A 39 -19.87 9.11 -6.96
N SER A 40 -20.91 8.54 -7.57
CA SER A 40 -21.08 7.11 -7.79
C SER A 40 -21.86 6.88 -9.08
N GLY A 41 -21.17 6.32 -10.09
CA GLY A 41 -21.81 5.93 -11.35
C GLY A 41 -22.94 4.91 -11.13
N PHE A 42 -22.76 4.01 -10.15
CA PHE A 42 -23.81 3.07 -9.74
C PHE A 42 -25.12 3.77 -9.35
N PHE A 43 -25.05 4.80 -8.51
CA PHE A 43 -26.25 5.54 -8.09
C PHE A 43 -26.76 6.47 -9.20
N GLU A 44 -25.89 7.03 -10.04
CA GLU A 44 -26.30 7.81 -11.22
C GLU A 44 -27.14 6.97 -12.20
N ASP A 45 -26.63 5.81 -12.58
CA ASP A 45 -27.30 4.88 -13.50
C ASP A 45 -28.64 4.38 -12.92
N MET A 46 -28.62 4.01 -11.64
CA MET A 46 -29.82 3.51 -10.95
C MET A 46 -30.89 4.59 -10.75
N LEU A 47 -30.51 5.85 -10.47
CA LEU A 47 -31.49 6.94 -10.29
C LEU A 47 -31.98 7.53 -11.61
N SER A 48 -31.24 7.35 -12.71
CA SER A 48 -31.67 7.79 -14.04
C SER A 48 -32.61 6.80 -14.73
N THR A 49 -32.72 5.57 -14.21
CA THR A 49 -33.65 4.56 -14.73
C THR A 49 -35.04 4.77 -14.14
N PRO A 50 -36.11 4.84 -14.95
CA PRO A 50 -37.48 5.00 -14.45
C PRO A 50 -37.89 3.78 -13.62
N THR A 51 -38.21 3.99 -12.33
CA THR A 51 -38.78 2.94 -11.49
C THR A 51 -40.27 2.75 -11.77
N SER A 52 -40.75 1.51 -11.73
CA SER A 52 -42.18 1.19 -11.79
C SER A 52 -42.90 1.30 -10.44
N ASP A 53 -42.15 1.55 -9.36
CA ASP A 53 -42.61 1.69 -7.98
C ASP A 53 -42.14 3.03 -7.41
N ASP A 54 -43.08 3.98 -7.33
CA ASP A 54 -42.84 5.32 -6.78
C ASP A 54 -42.52 5.32 -5.27
N THR A 55 -42.64 4.17 -4.59
CA THR A 55 -42.34 4.03 -3.16
C THR A 55 -40.93 3.54 -2.87
N GLU A 56 -40.18 3.08 -3.89
CA GLU A 56 -38.80 2.62 -3.74
C GLU A 56 -37.90 3.75 -3.22
N GLY A 57 -37.00 3.41 -2.29
CA GLY A 57 -36.10 4.38 -1.68
C GLY A 57 -36.77 5.30 -0.65
N THR A 58 -37.97 4.95 -0.17
CA THR A 58 -38.66 5.68 0.92
C THR A 58 -38.49 5.00 2.28
N GLU A 59 -38.94 5.63 3.36
CA GLU A 59 -38.88 5.00 4.70
C GLU A 59 -39.72 3.71 4.80
N LYS A 60 -40.76 3.57 3.98
CA LYS A 60 -41.65 2.40 3.96
C LYS A 60 -41.12 1.27 3.08
N ASN A 61 -40.37 1.62 2.05
CA ASN A 61 -39.76 0.69 1.11
C ASN A 61 -38.33 1.18 0.80
N PRO A 62 -37.37 1.01 1.73
CA PRO A 62 -36.02 1.50 1.55
C PRO A 62 -35.32 0.72 0.45
N LEU A 63 -34.46 1.40 -0.30
CA LEU A 63 -33.65 0.76 -1.32
C LEU A 63 -32.52 -0.03 -0.65
N VAL A 64 -32.56 -1.36 -0.79
CA VAL A 64 -31.61 -2.26 -0.13
C VAL A 64 -30.33 -2.35 -0.94
N LEU A 65 -29.21 -1.96 -0.34
CA LEU A 65 -27.87 -2.21 -0.87
C LEU A 65 -27.39 -3.58 -0.37
N PRO A 66 -27.13 -4.54 -1.28
CA PRO A 66 -26.64 -5.86 -0.91
C PRO A 66 -25.33 -5.82 -0.10
N SER A 67 -25.24 -6.67 0.92
CA SER A 67 -24.09 -6.69 1.84
C SER A 67 -22.79 -7.17 1.21
N ASP A 68 -22.87 -7.90 0.10
CA ASP A 68 -21.74 -8.32 -0.73
C ASP A 68 -21.13 -7.15 -1.53
N LEU A 69 -21.91 -6.11 -1.85
CA LEU A 69 -21.40 -4.89 -2.47
C LEU A 69 -20.75 -3.96 -1.44
N CYS A 70 -21.39 -3.78 -0.27
CA CYS A 70 -20.90 -2.87 0.75
C CYS A 70 -21.48 -3.19 2.14
N SER A 71 -20.61 -3.31 3.15
CA SER A 71 -21.05 -3.39 4.55
C SER A 71 -21.52 -2.03 5.08
N ALA A 72 -22.34 -2.01 6.13
CA ALA A 72 -22.78 -0.77 6.75
C ALA A 72 -21.60 0.04 7.31
N ARG A 73 -20.53 -0.64 7.76
CA ARG A 73 -19.28 0.01 8.22
C ARG A 73 -18.56 0.71 7.08
N SER A 74 -18.34 0.02 5.96
CA SER A 74 -17.70 0.61 4.77
C SER A 74 -18.52 1.78 4.23
N PHE A 75 -19.85 1.59 4.13
CA PHE A 75 -20.76 2.63 3.66
C PHE A 75 -20.77 3.86 4.57
N THR A 76 -20.70 3.66 5.89
CA THR A 76 -20.57 4.75 6.86
C THR A 76 -19.27 5.54 6.66
N ILE A 77 -18.17 4.88 6.30
CA ILE A 77 -16.89 5.56 5.99
C ILE A 77 -17.00 6.35 4.68
N LEU A 78 -17.61 5.79 3.64
CA LEU A 78 -17.89 6.50 2.38
C LEU A 78 -18.77 7.73 2.64
N CYS A 79 -19.82 7.60 3.46
CA CYS A 79 -20.67 8.74 3.84
C CYS A 79 -19.88 9.86 4.54
N LYS A 80 -18.88 9.54 5.38
CA LYS A 80 -18.01 10.55 5.99
C LYS A 80 -17.16 11.32 4.98
N LEU A 81 -16.83 10.70 3.84
CA LEU A 81 -16.11 11.36 2.75
C LEU A 81 -17.04 12.26 1.94
N LEU A 82 -18.25 11.78 1.63
CA LEU A 82 -19.25 12.53 0.86
C LEU A 82 -19.88 13.69 1.65
N TYR A 83 -20.02 13.54 2.96
CA TYR A 83 -20.66 14.50 3.86
C TYR A 83 -19.69 14.95 4.95
N PRO A 84 -18.68 15.79 4.62
CA PRO A 84 -17.76 16.32 5.62
C PRO A 84 -18.51 17.20 6.62
N PRO A 85 -18.21 17.11 7.93
CA PRO A 85 -18.96 17.81 8.97
C PRO A 85 -18.78 19.33 8.95
N LYS A 86 -17.67 19.81 8.37
CA LYS A 86 -17.36 21.22 8.16
C LYS A 86 -16.67 21.38 6.81
N MET A 87 -16.80 22.56 6.22
CA MET A 87 -16.07 22.89 5.00
C MET A 87 -14.56 22.77 5.25
N GLY A 88 -13.85 22.05 4.38
CA GLY A 88 -12.42 21.76 4.55
C GLY A 88 -12.06 20.72 5.62
N ALA A 89 -13.04 20.13 6.32
CA ALA A 89 -12.78 18.98 7.19
C ALA A 89 -12.54 17.74 6.33
N HIS A 90 -11.42 17.07 6.54
CA HIS A 90 -11.09 15.82 5.86
C HIS A 90 -11.08 14.67 6.85
N LEU A 91 -11.62 13.52 6.43
CA LEU A 91 -11.46 12.28 7.15
C LEU A 91 -9.97 11.92 7.20
N SER A 92 -9.46 11.57 8.37
CA SER A 92 -8.08 11.09 8.50
C SER A 92 -7.97 9.72 7.84
N ILE A 93 -7.23 9.67 6.73
CA ILE A 93 -6.87 8.45 6.01
C ILE A 93 -5.43 8.15 6.40
N SER A 94 -5.17 6.95 6.92
CA SER A 94 -3.84 6.55 7.36
C SER A 94 -3.60 5.07 7.11
N VAL A 95 -2.35 4.74 6.77
CA VAL A 95 -1.87 3.36 6.60
C VAL A 95 -2.07 2.53 7.87
N LYS A 96 -2.11 3.15 9.06
CA LYS A 96 -2.37 2.42 10.32
C LYS A 96 -3.72 1.71 10.36
N GLN A 97 -4.67 2.15 9.54
CA GLN A 97 -6.02 1.58 9.43
C GLN A 97 -6.24 0.90 8.07
N LEU A 98 -5.17 0.45 7.41
CA LEU A 98 -5.23 -0.05 6.03
C LEU A 98 -6.28 -1.15 5.82
N LYS A 99 -6.43 -2.07 6.79
CA LYS A 99 -7.45 -3.15 6.72
C LYS A 99 -8.87 -2.62 6.60
N ASP A 100 -9.19 -1.50 7.25
CA ASP A 100 -10.51 -0.88 7.10
C ASP A 100 -10.64 -0.27 5.70
N TRP A 101 -9.57 0.33 5.18
CA TRP A 101 -9.53 0.92 3.85
C TRP A 101 -9.61 -0.11 2.72
N GLU A 102 -9.10 -1.34 2.90
CA GLU A 102 -9.25 -2.42 1.92
C GLU A 102 -10.74 -2.68 1.58
N HIS A 103 -11.58 -2.82 2.61
CA HIS A 103 -13.02 -3.05 2.42
C HIS A 103 -13.74 -1.82 1.85
N VAL A 104 -13.26 -0.61 2.16
CA VAL A 104 -13.82 0.63 1.60
C VAL A 104 -13.44 0.75 0.12
N LEU A 105 -12.20 0.45 -0.25
CA LEU A 105 -11.73 0.47 -1.64
C LEU A 105 -12.50 -0.57 -2.49
N GLN A 106 -12.75 -1.77 -1.97
CA GLN A 106 -13.61 -2.76 -2.63
C GLN A 106 -15.02 -2.20 -2.86
N ALA A 107 -15.63 -1.57 -1.85
CA ALA A 107 -16.93 -0.93 -1.99
C ALA A 107 -16.91 0.21 -3.03
N THR A 108 -15.81 0.97 -3.17
CA THR A 108 -15.71 1.99 -4.23
C THR A 108 -15.68 1.39 -5.63
N VAL A 109 -15.20 0.16 -5.82
CA VAL A 109 -15.32 -0.54 -7.10
C VAL A 109 -16.76 -0.92 -7.36
N ALA A 110 -17.40 -1.60 -6.41
CA ALA A 110 -18.78 -2.06 -6.51
C ALA A 110 -19.76 -0.90 -6.78
N LEU A 111 -19.54 0.24 -6.12
CA LEU A 111 -20.36 1.44 -6.26
C LEU A 111 -19.85 2.41 -7.34
N GLN A 112 -18.86 2.02 -8.14
CA GLN A 112 -18.30 2.83 -9.23
C GLN A 112 -17.91 4.27 -8.79
N MET A 113 -17.19 4.38 -7.66
CA MET A 113 -16.78 5.65 -7.06
C MET A 113 -15.30 5.97 -7.35
N THR A 114 -14.94 6.10 -8.62
CA THR A 114 -13.54 6.25 -9.08
C THR A 114 -12.80 7.44 -8.45
N ASP A 115 -13.44 8.60 -8.35
CA ASP A 115 -12.82 9.79 -7.73
C ASP A 115 -12.53 9.57 -6.24
N THR A 116 -13.44 8.88 -5.55
CA THR A 116 -13.29 8.56 -4.12
C THR A 116 -12.16 7.54 -3.93
N ARG A 117 -12.06 6.54 -4.81
CA ARG A 117 -10.96 5.57 -4.83
C ARG A 117 -9.61 6.26 -5.03
N THR A 118 -9.50 7.12 -6.04
CA THR A 118 -8.30 7.93 -6.33
C THR A 118 -7.89 8.78 -5.13
N LEU A 119 -8.86 9.45 -4.49
CA LEU A 119 -8.61 10.23 -3.28
C LEU A 119 -8.03 9.36 -2.15
N ILE A 120 -8.62 8.19 -1.87
CA ILE A 120 -8.15 7.31 -0.79
C ILE A 120 -6.71 6.85 -1.07
N LEU A 121 -6.43 6.35 -2.27
CA LEU A 121 -5.11 5.85 -2.66
C LEU A 121 -4.05 6.96 -2.58
N LYS A 122 -4.38 8.18 -3.04
CA LYS A 122 -3.50 9.34 -2.92
C LYS A 122 -3.19 9.69 -1.46
N ARG A 123 -4.20 9.68 -0.57
CA ARG A 123 -3.97 9.99 0.85
C ARG A 123 -3.17 8.90 1.57
N LEU A 124 -3.29 7.64 1.17
CA LEU A 124 -2.44 6.56 1.68
C LEU A 124 -0.97 6.74 1.24
N ASP A 125 -0.73 7.20 0.01
CA ASP A 125 0.61 7.52 -0.49
C ASP A 125 1.24 8.73 0.23
N GLU A 126 0.42 9.76 0.51
CA GLU A 126 0.84 10.93 1.30
C GLU A 126 1.24 10.59 2.75
N ASP A 127 0.77 9.45 3.29
CA ASP A 127 1.14 8.94 4.63
C ASP A 127 2.51 8.21 4.63
N THR A 128 3.48 8.79 3.93
CA THR A 128 4.82 8.21 3.66
C THR A 128 5.52 7.65 4.91
N PRO A 129 5.51 8.30 6.10
CA PRO A 129 6.16 7.78 7.30
C PRO A 129 5.62 6.43 7.78
N ASN A 130 4.37 6.10 7.43
CA ASN A 130 3.69 4.88 7.87
C ASN A 130 3.69 3.76 6.81
N ILE A 131 4.05 4.05 5.55
CA ILE A 131 4.09 3.04 4.46
C ILE A 131 4.93 1.81 4.85
N LYS A 132 6.06 2.01 5.53
CA LYS A 132 6.97 0.93 5.94
C LYS A 132 6.34 -0.16 6.82
N TYR A 133 5.27 0.16 7.54
CA TYR A 133 4.61 -0.81 8.42
C TYR A 133 3.70 -1.78 7.66
N ASP A 134 3.28 -1.44 6.44
CA ASP A 134 2.36 -2.29 5.66
C ASP A 134 2.62 -2.24 4.14
N ALA A 135 3.89 -2.08 3.74
CA ALA A 135 4.32 -1.95 2.35
C ALA A 135 3.87 -3.12 1.45
N VAL A 136 3.65 -4.31 2.03
CA VAL A 136 3.18 -5.50 1.31
C VAL A 136 1.75 -5.33 0.84
N ARG A 137 0.85 -4.92 1.75
CA ARG A 137 -0.56 -4.67 1.40
C ARG A 137 -0.69 -3.45 0.52
N LEU A 138 0.07 -2.39 0.77
CA LEU A 138 0.07 -1.20 -0.07
C LEU A 138 0.54 -1.48 -1.50
N LEU A 139 1.58 -2.30 -1.67
CA LEU A 139 2.00 -2.75 -3.01
C LEU A 139 0.89 -3.60 -3.66
N ARG A 140 0.21 -4.45 -2.89
CA ARG A 140 -0.94 -5.20 -3.41
C ARG A 140 -2.05 -4.27 -3.90
N LEU A 141 -2.41 -3.25 -3.13
CA LEU A 141 -3.39 -2.24 -3.55
C LEU A 141 -2.96 -1.52 -4.82
N TYR A 142 -1.67 -1.19 -4.97
CA TYR A 142 -1.18 -0.60 -6.21
C TYR A 142 -1.39 -1.51 -7.43
N LEU A 143 -1.19 -2.82 -7.27
CA LEU A 143 -1.43 -3.79 -8.35
C LEU A 143 -2.93 -3.99 -8.64
N ASP A 144 -3.77 -3.86 -7.63
CA ASP A 144 -5.22 -4.05 -7.76
C ASP A 144 -5.95 -2.83 -8.33
N TYR A 145 -5.36 -1.63 -8.26
CA TYR A 145 -6.02 -0.37 -8.63
C TYR A 145 -5.16 0.48 -9.58
N GLU A 146 -5.65 0.68 -10.79
CA GLU A 146 -4.98 1.49 -11.82
C GLU A 146 -4.80 2.96 -11.40
N GLU A 147 -5.67 3.47 -10.52
CA GLU A 147 -5.59 4.85 -10.03
C GLU A 147 -4.53 5.06 -8.94
N ALA A 148 -3.86 3.99 -8.51
CA ALA A 148 -2.86 4.08 -7.46
C ALA A 148 -1.63 4.90 -7.92
N PRO A 149 -1.16 5.86 -7.10
CA PRO A 149 -0.01 6.68 -7.47
C PRO A 149 1.25 5.84 -7.75
N PRO A 150 2.03 6.11 -8.82
CA PRO A 150 3.29 5.43 -9.07
C PRO A 150 4.33 5.59 -7.94
N SER A 151 4.28 6.69 -7.20
CA SER A 151 5.07 6.95 -5.99
C SER A 151 4.85 5.89 -4.90
N LEU A 152 3.63 5.35 -4.79
CA LEU A 152 3.30 4.32 -3.83
C LEU A 152 4.02 3.01 -4.18
N ARG A 153 3.99 2.63 -5.46
CA ARG A 153 4.73 1.47 -5.99
C ARG A 153 6.22 1.62 -5.70
N TYR A 154 6.81 2.76 -6.08
CA TYR A 154 8.22 3.03 -5.87
C TYR A 154 8.61 2.90 -4.40
N THR A 155 7.87 3.55 -3.52
CA THR A 155 8.15 3.54 -2.08
C THR A 155 8.06 2.14 -1.49
N CYS A 156 7.01 1.39 -1.84
CA CYS A 156 6.86 0.01 -1.37
C CYS A 156 7.98 -0.91 -1.88
N LEU A 157 8.36 -0.78 -3.15
CA LEU A 157 9.44 -1.59 -3.72
C LEU A 157 10.79 -1.23 -3.12
N CYS A 158 11.09 0.04 -2.87
CA CYS A 158 12.29 0.45 -2.12
C CYS A 158 12.34 -0.23 -0.75
N ILE A 159 11.22 -0.22 0.00
CA ILE A 159 11.16 -0.84 1.33
C ILE A 159 11.35 -2.37 1.24
N LEU A 160 10.61 -3.04 0.36
CA LEU A 160 10.62 -4.50 0.26
C LEU A 160 11.90 -5.06 -0.38
N ALA A 161 12.45 -4.38 -1.38
CA ALA A 161 13.68 -4.80 -2.06
C ALA A 161 14.92 -4.54 -1.20
N CYS A 162 14.95 -3.45 -0.43
CA CYS A 162 16.12 -3.06 0.37
C CYS A 162 16.08 -3.57 1.82
N ARG A 163 14.98 -4.11 2.35
CA ARG A 163 14.98 -4.69 3.71
C ARG A 163 15.83 -5.96 3.81
N ARG A 164 16.35 -6.30 5.00
CA ARG A 164 17.14 -7.53 5.19
C ARG A 164 16.30 -8.80 5.14
N ARG A 165 15.10 -8.76 5.75
CA ARG A 165 14.17 -9.90 5.80
C ARG A 165 13.74 -10.38 4.41
N GLN A 166 13.69 -11.69 4.24
CA GLN A 166 13.13 -12.32 3.04
C GLN A 166 11.62 -12.08 2.93
N ILE A 167 11.05 -12.33 1.75
CA ILE A 167 9.58 -12.36 1.59
C ILE A 167 9.08 -13.65 2.25
N THR A 168 8.18 -13.49 3.21
CA THR A 168 7.59 -14.62 3.95
C THR A 168 6.44 -15.25 3.16
N PRO A 169 6.09 -16.52 3.42
CA PRO A 169 4.95 -17.17 2.75
C PRO A 169 3.63 -16.41 2.88
N ASP A 170 3.38 -15.77 4.02
CA ASP A 170 2.20 -14.92 4.22
C ASP A 170 2.21 -13.67 3.32
N GLU A 171 3.38 -13.05 3.14
CA GLU A 171 3.51 -11.91 2.24
C GLU A 171 3.38 -12.33 0.78
N VAL A 172 3.85 -13.53 0.40
CA VAL A 172 3.62 -14.10 -0.94
C VAL A 172 2.12 -14.27 -1.19
N ARG A 173 1.36 -14.76 -0.20
CA ARG A 173 -0.10 -14.90 -0.31
C ARG A 173 -0.81 -13.55 -0.50
N ILE A 174 -0.32 -12.48 0.14
CA ILE A 174 -0.89 -11.14 0.00
C ILE A 174 -0.52 -10.53 -1.35
N LEU A 175 0.74 -10.60 -1.77
CA LEU A 175 1.21 -10.01 -3.02
C LEU A 175 0.68 -10.72 -4.26
N GLY A 176 0.49 -12.05 -4.16
CA GLY A 176 0.27 -12.90 -5.32
C GLY A 176 1.55 -13.12 -6.12
N GLY A 177 1.42 -13.85 -7.24
CA GLY A 177 2.56 -14.21 -8.10
C GLY A 177 3.26 -12.99 -8.70
N GLU A 178 2.49 -12.06 -9.26
CA GLU A 178 3.02 -10.84 -9.90
C GLU A 178 3.83 -9.98 -8.93
N GLY A 179 3.24 -9.59 -7.79
CA GLY A 179 3.92 -8.76 -6.79
C GLY A 179 5.15 -9.45 -6.20
N THR A 180 5.09 -10.77 -6.00
CA THR A 180 6.23 -11.54 -5.49
C THR A 180 7.38 -11.56 -6.49
N CYS A 181 7.11 -11.83 -7.78
CA CYS A 181 8.11 -11.79 -8.84
C CYS A 181 8.74 -10.40 -8.97
N LEU A 182 7.91 -9.35 -8.94
CA LEU A 182 8.39 -7.97 -9.03
C LEU A 182 9.34 -7.61 -7.90
N VAL A 183 8.98 -7.92 -6.65
CA VAL A 183 9.82 -7.65 -5.48
C VAL A 183 11.12 -8.44 -5.55
N ASN A 184 11.07 -9.72 -5.92
CA ASN A 184 12.25 -10.56 -6.01
C ASN A 184 13.19 -10.11 -7.13
N TYR A 185 12.66 -9.78 -8.30
CA TYR A 185 13.42 -9.25 -9.44
C TYR A 185 14.21 -7.99 -9.05
N ILE A 186 13.54 -7.00 -8.44
CA ILE A 186 14.19 -5.77 -8.01
C ILE A 186 15.21 -6.04 -6.91
N ARG A 187 14.87 -6.92 -5.96
CA ARG A 187 15.78 -7.33 -4.88
C ARG A 187 17.04 -8.00 -5.40
N GLU A 188 16.92 -8.84 -6.43
CA GLU A 188 18.04 -9.48 -7.10
C GLU A 188 18.91 -8.43 -7.81
N ALA A 189 18.30 -7.56 -8.61
CA ALA A 189 19.00 -6.47 -9.28
C ALA A 189 19.76 -5.55 -8.30
N VAL A 190 19.14 -5.19 -7.18
CA VAL A 190 19.80 -4.42 -6.11
C VAL A 190 21.01 -5.19 -5.59
N ARG A 191 20.84 -6.46 -5.19
CA ARG A 191 21.92 -7.26 -4.58
C ARG A 191 23.08 -7.56 -5.53
N GLU A 192 22.79 -7.80 -6.80
CA GLU A 192 23.82 -7.97 -7.84
C GLU A 192 24.66 -6.70 -7.97
N ASN A 193 24.02 -5.54 -8.10
CA ASN A 193 24.71 -4.25 -8.23
C ASN A 193 25.51 -3.89 -6.98
N LEU A 194 24.99 -4.18 -5.78
CA LEU A 194 25.74 -4.02 -4.54
C LEU A 194 27.02 -4.88 -4.55
N SER A 195 26.93 -6.12 -5.04
CA SER A 195 28.06 -7.06 -5.10
C SER A 195 29.12 -6.59 -6.10
N LEU A 196 28.71 -6.15 -7.29
CA LEU A 196 29.61 -5.60 -8.31
C LEU A 196 30.30 -4.33 -7.84
N HIS A 197 29.57 -3.44 -7.15
CA HIS A 197 30.15 -2.21 -6.60
C HIS A 197 31.20 -2.53 -5.53
N LEU A 198 30.95 -3.50 -4.65
CA LEU A 198 31.92 -3.98 -3.68
C LEU A 198 33.21 -4.46 -4.36
N ILE A 199 33.10 -5.30 -5.41
CA ILE A 199 34.26 -5.82 -6.14
C ILE A 199 35.10 -4.67 -6.72
N ARG A 200 34.46 -3.68 -7.36
CA ARG A 200 35.14 -2.51 -7.92
C ARG A 200 35.88 -1.71 -6.84
N LEU A 201 35.26 -1.49 -5.69
CA LEU A 201 35.89 -0.80 -4.57
C LEU A 201 37.09 -1.55 -4.02
N LEU A 202 36.99 -2.88 -3.86
CA LEU A 202 38.11 -3.68 -3.37
C LEU A 202 39.28 -3.67 -4.37
N HIS A 203 39.01 -3.62 -5.68
CA HIS A 203 40.03 -3.47 -6.71
C HIS A 203 40.71 -2.09 -6.67
N GLN A 204 39.94 -1.01 -6.56
CA GLN A 204 40.46 0.37 -6.53
C GLN A 204 41.31 0.64 -5.27
N ASN A 205 40.96 0.01 -4.15
CA ASN A 205 41.63 0.25 -2.88
C ASN A 205 42.79 -0.72 -2.59
N LYS A 206 43.14 -1.61 -3.53
CA LYS A 206 44.17 -2.65 -3.36
C LYS A 206 45.57 -2.07 -3.06
N GLU A 207 45.84 -0.85 -3.51
CA GLU A 207 47.11 -0.15 -3.24
C GLU A 207 47.03 0.86 -2.09
N ALA A 208 45.83 1.30 -1.69
CA ALA A 208 45.63 2.36 -0.70
C ALA A 208 45.35 1.83 0.73
N ILE A 209 44.88 0.59 0.86
CA ILE A 209 44.51 0.00 2.16
C ILE A 209 45.64 -0.93 2.66
N PRO A 210 46.22 -0.69 3.86
CA PRO A 210 47.19 -1.60 4.44
C PRO A 210 46.61 -3.01 4.59
N ALA A 211 47.41 -4.06 4.31
CA ALA A 211 46.96 -5.46 4.29
C ALA A 211 46.12 -5.90 5.52
N ARG A 212 46.40 -5.34 6.70
CA ARG A 212 45.65 -5.58 7.96
C ARG A 212 44.18 -5.12 7.94
N HIS A 213 43.76 -4.35 6.94
CA HIS A 213 42.41 -3.80 6.78
C HIS A 213 41.67 -4.36 5.55
N ALA A 214 42.27 -5.29 4.79
CA ALA A 214 41.68 -5.85 3.58
C ALA A 214 40.32 -6.54 3.83
N GLU A 215 40.15 -7.13 5.01
CA GLU A 215 38.92 -7.82 5.42
C GLU A 215 37.86 -6.90 6.05
N CYS A 216 38.20 -5.65 6.38
CA CYS A 216 37.26 -4.76 7.06
C CYS A 216 35.99 -4.50 6.22
N ILE A 217 36.17 -4.17 4.94
CA ILE A 217 35.07 -3.85 4.02
C ILE A 217 34.25 -5.11 3.67
N PRO A 218 34.85 -6.26 3.30
CA PRO A 218 34.10 -7.50 3.07
C PRO A 218 33.28 -7.95 4.29
N ILE A 219 33.84 -7.88 5.50
CA ILE A 219 33.11 -8.23 6.73
C ILE A 219 31.93 -7.28 6.96
N ALA A 220 32.14 -5.96 6.82
CA ALA A 220 31.08 -4.98 6.98
C ALA A 220 29.96 -5.17 5.96
N TYR A 221 30.31 -5.42 4.69
CA TYR A 221 29.35 -5.74 3.63
C TYR A 221 28.58 -7.03 3.91
N SER A 222 29.27 -8.10 4.33
CA SER A 222 28.62 -9.37 4.67
C SER A 222 27.59 -9.19 5.79
N ARG A 223 27.92 -8.40 6.82
CA ARG A 223 27.00 -8.03 7.90
C ARG A 223 25.82 -7.19 7.42
N MET A 224 26.05 -6.29 6.47
CA MET A 224 25.03 -5.42 5.88
C MET A 224 23.93 -6.23 5.15
N VAL A 225 24.33 -7.25 4.38
CA VAL A 225 23.43 -8.02 3.49
C VAL A 225 22.83 -9.27 4.16
N ARG A 226 23.50 -9.84 5.18
CA ARG A 226 22.99 -11.02 5.89
C ARG A 226 21.71 -10.72 6.66
N SER A 227 20.79 -11.69 6.65
CA SER A 227 19.58 -11.65 7.46
C SER A 227 19.94 -11.84 8.95
N SER A 228 19.35 -11.02 9.83
CA SER A 228 19.56 -11.12 11.29
C SER A 228 19.05 -12.44 11.90
N ILE A 229 18.36 -13.28 11.12
CA ILE A 229 17.78 -14.58 11.55
C ILE A 229 18.86 -15.59 11.98
N ASP A 230 20.13 -15.38 11.60
CA ASP A 230 21.24 -16.30 11.89
C ASP A 230 21.73 -16.33 13.36
N LYS A 231 21.15 -15.51 14.24
CA LYS A 231 21.41 -15.58 15.68
C LYS A 231 20.16 -16.09 16.37
N GLY A 232 20.23 -17.25 17.02
CA GLY A 232 19.18 -17.87 17.82
C GLY A 232 18.71 -17.07 19.05
N LEU A 233 18.54 -15.76 18.90
CA LEU A 233 17.87 -14.87 19.83
C LEU A 233 16.36 -15.05 19.70
N PRO A 234 15.61 -14.95 20.81
CA PRO A 234 14.16 -15.06 20.79
C PRO A 234 13.57 -14.09 19.77
N GLN A 235 12.60 -14.57 18.99
CA GLN A 235 11.75 -13.76 18.13
C GLN A 235 10.92 -12.78 18.98
N THR A 236 11.56 -11.77 19.55
CA THR A 236 10.85 -10.53 19.82
C THR A 236 10.42 -9.98 18.47
N LYS A 237 9.18 -9.49 18.38
CA LYS A 237 8.63 -8.73 17.24
C LYS A 237 9.49 -7.48 16.98
N ILE A 238 10.74 -7.66 16.58
CA ILE A 238 11.62 -6.59 16.18
C ILE A 238 11.14 -6.25 14.78
N ASP A 239 10.49 -5.12 14.74
CA ASP A 239 10.16 -4.33 13.56
C ASP A 239 11.45 -4.16 12.73
N ASP A 240 11.76 -5.15 11.89
CA ASP A 240 12.89 -5.12 10.93
C ASP A 240 12.48 -4.22 9.74
N THR A 241 12.00 -3.02 10.07
CA THR A 241 11.70 -1.92 9.14
C THR A 241 12.97 -1.21 8.68
N HIS A 242 14.13 -1.69 9.12
CA HIS A 242 15.43 -1.17 8.74
C HIS A 242 15.82 -1.74 7.37
N ASP A 243 16.13 -0.82 6.45
CA ASP A 243 16.78 -1.21 5.19
C ASP A 243 18.22 -1.68 5.45
N ILE A 244 18.82 -2.37 4.47
CA ILE A 244 20.21 -2.85 4.55
C ILE A 244 21.23 -1.73 4.84
N PHE A 245 20.91 -0.46 4.57
CA PHE A 245 21.80 0.70 4.72
C PHE A 245 21.73 1.36 6.10
N GLN A 246 20.58 1.30 6.79
CA GLN A 246 20.38 2.03 8.06
C GLN A 246 21.34 1.60 9.16
N ASP A 247 21.62 0.29 9.31
CA ASP A 247 22.63 -0.19 10.28
C ASP A 247 24.01 -0.42 9.66
N ALA A 248 24.20 -0.05 8.39
CA ALA A 248 25.45 -0.34 7.71
C ALA A 248 26.63 0.35 8.40
N LEU A 249 26.45 1.56 8.95
CA LEU A 249 27.50 2.26 9.70
C LEU A 249 27.95 1.49 10.94
N GLY A 250 27.04 0.77 11.62
CA GLY A 250 27.38 -0.11 12.74
C GLY A 250 28.12 -1.38 12.34
N CYS A 251 28.19 -1.70 11.05
CA CYS A 251 28.90 -2.88 10.56
C CYS A 251 30.43 -2.71 10.57
N MET A 252 30.92 -1.46 10.65
CA MET A 252 32.34 -1.11 10.63
C MET A 252 32.83 -0.60 11.99
N SER A 253 33.63 -1.40 12.70
CA SER A 253 34.24 -1.03 13.98
C SER A 253 35.66 -0.45 13.86
N CYS A 254 36.23 -0.44 12.65
CA CYS A 254 37.56 0.09 12.39
C CYS A 254 37.51 1.61 12.19
N SER A 255 38.24 2.37 13.02
CA SER A 255 38.30 3.83 12.95
C SER A 255 38.86 4.35 11.62
N LEU A 256 39.82 3.65 11.03
CA LEU A 256 40.44 4.02 9.75
C LEU A 256 39.57 3.69 8.53
N CYS A 257 38.71 2.66 8.62
CA CYS A 257 37.85 2.24 7.51
C CYS A 257 36.44 2.82 7.60
N SER A 258 36.06 3.46 8.71
CA SER A 258 34.71 3.99 8.94
C SER A 258 34.31 5.08 7.94
N SER A 259 35.22 5.99 7.60
CA SER A 259 34.92 7.08 6.65
C SER A 259 34.76 6.57 5.21
N PRO A 260 35.72 5.78 4.64
CA PRO A 260 35.54 5.15 3.33
C PRO A 260 34.29 4.26 3.24
N TRP A 261 33.97 3.56 4.33
CA TRP A 261 32.76 2.75 4.41
C TRP A 261 31.49 3.59 4.38
N LYS A 262 31.42 4.71 5.09
CA LYS A 262 30.26 5.61 5.05
C LYS A 262 29.98 6.13 3.63
N LEU A 263 31.02 6.60 2.92
CA LEU A 263 30.91 7.04 1.53
C LEU A 263 30.45 5.91 0.60
N THR A 264 30.93 4.70 0.86
CA THR A 264 30.51 3.49 0.15
C THR A 264 29.01 3.23 0.37
N VAL A 265 28.55 3.22 1.61
CA VAL A 265 27.13 3.00 1.96
C VAL A 265 26.23 4.04 1.31
N GLU A 266 26.61 5.32 1.35
CA GLU A 266 25.87 6.41 0.69
C GLU A 266 25.81 6.22 -0.83
N SER A 267 26.92 5.87 -1.46
CA SER A 267 26.99 5.59 -2.90
C SER A 267 26.10 4.40 -3.29
N LEU A 268 26.14 3.32 -2.50
CA LEU A 268 25.31 2.13 -2.70
C LEU A 268 23.82 2.45 -2.53
N LYS A 269 23.46 3.31 -1.58
CA LYS A 269 22.06 3.74 -1.36
C LYS A 269 21.53 4.52 -2.57
N ILE A 270 22.32 5.45 -3.10
CA ILE A 270 21.96 6.22 -4.31
C ILE A 270 21.76 5.27 -5.52
N LEU A 271 22.70 4.33 -5.73
CA LEU A 271 22.61 3.35 -6.80
C LEU A 271 21.37 2.45 -6.67
N SER A 272 21.09 1.97 -5.46
CA SER A 272 19.91 1.15 -5.17
C SER A 272 18.61 1.89 -5.48
N ASN A 273 18.48 3.14 -5.03
CA ASN A 273 17.29 3.95 -5.29
C ASN A 273 17.09 4.22 -6.79
N GLY A 274 18.17 4.49 -7.53
CA GLY A 274 18.11 4.67 -8.99
C GLY A 274 17.84 3.38 -9.77
N LEU A 275 18.12 2.21 -9.21
CA LEU A 275 17.73 0.91 -9.80
C LEU A 275 16.24 0.66 -9.61
N VAL A 276 15.71 0.92 -8.42
CA VAL A 276 14.26 0.79 -8.19
C VAL A 276 13.51 1.74 -9.13
N ASP A 277 13.94 2.99 -9.23
CA ASP A 277 13.30 4.04 -10.04
C ASP A 277 13.23 3.67 -11.54
N ARG A 278 14.33 3.16 -12.10
CA ARG A 278 14.38 2.70 -13.49
C ARG A 278 13.44 1.52 -13.77
N ASN A 279 13.31 0.60 -12.80
CA ASN A 279 12.44 -0.56 -12.92
C ASN A 279 10.97 -0.27 -12.61
N THR A 280 10.67 0.88 -11.98
CA THR A 280 9.29 1.34 -11.77
C THR A 280 8.78 2.25 -12.88
N SER A 281 9.68 2.91 -13.60
CA SER A 281 9.35 3.80 -14.73
C SER A 281 9.10 3.04 -16.04
N GLY A 282 9.43 1.75 -16.10
CA GLY A 282 9.12 0.87 -17.24
C GLY A 282 7.76 0.20 -17.09
N ALA A 283 6.91 0.30 -18.12
CA ALA A 283 5.79 -0.62 -18.30
C ALA A 283 6.34 -2.07 -18.30
N PRO A 284 5.62 -3.06 -17.74
CA PRO A 284 6.04 -4.45 -17.83
C PRO A 284 6.20 -4.81 -19.32
N PRO A 285 7.19 -5.63 -19.71
CA PRO A 285 7.24 -6.15 -21.06
C PRO A 285 5.93 -6.91 -21.28
N THR A 286 5.09 -6.40 -22.17
CA THR A 286 3.92 -7.11 -22.66
C THR A 286 4.41 -8.46 -23.14
N ALA A 287 4.00 -9.53 -22.46
CA ALA A 287 4.13 -10.87 -22.97
C ALA A 287 3.27 -10.91 -24.23
N ASP A 288 3.94 -10.75 -25.37
CA ASP A 288 3.36 -10.94 -26.70
C ASP A 288 2.89 -12.40 -26.76
N THR A 289 1.63 -12.62 -26.39
CA THR A 289 0.98 -13.92 -26.51
C THR A 289 0.28 -13.92 -27.86
N SER A 290 1.10 -13.84 -28.90
CA SER A 290 0.67 -13.90 -30.29
C SER A 290 1.61 -14.83 -31.06
N GLN A 291 1.70 -16.09 -30.62
CA GLN A 291 2.03 -17.26 -31.44
C GLN A 291 2.01 -18.55 -30.59
N ALA A 292 0.87 -19.25 -30.59
CA ALA A 292 0.74 -20.71 -30.56
C ALA A 292 -0.74 -21.09 -30.76
#